data_AF-A0A5N3PHB4-F1
#
_entry.id   AF-A0A5N3PHB4-F1
#
_cell.length_a   1.000
_cell.length_b   1.000
_cell.length_c   1.000
_cell.angle_alpha   90.00
_cell.angle_beta   90.00
_cell.angle_gamma   90.00
#
_symmetry.space_group_name_H-M   'P 1'
#
loop_
_entity.id
_entity.type
_entity.pdbx_description
1 polymer ?
#
loop_
_entity_poly.entity_id
_entity_poly.type
_entity_poly.pdbx_seq_one_letter_code
_entity_poly.pdbx_strand_id
1 'polypeptide(L)' 'MPKFVTTRDLEFMFQGLHHCRVKAGTPVRWQSGGTGGYVVEPAHVELPPTQARGRGTLWAHDTHYHFIWIESDAVAEAEG' A
#
# COMPACT_ATOMS: atom_id res chain seq x y z
N MET A 1 -4.84 -17.70 5.21
CA MET A 1 -5.37 -16.51 4.52
C MET A 1 -4.88 -15.26 5.22
N PRO A 2 -4.69 -14.12 4.52
CA PRO A 2 -4.34 -12.86 5.16
C PRO A 2 -5.43 -12.47 6.16
N LYS A 3 -5.06 -11.93 7.33
CA LYS A 3 -6.05 -11.56 8.35
C LYS A 3 -6.92 -10.38 7.93
N PHE A 4 -6.36 -9.47 7.13
CA PHE A 4 -7.05 -8.26 6.67
C PHE A 4 -6.86 -8.07 5.18
N VAL A 5 -7.85 -7.45 4.53
CA VAL A 5 -7.82 -7.09 3.11
C VAL A 5 -8.42 -5.70 2.89
N THR A 6 -8.05 -5.06 1.78
CA THR A 6 -8.73 -3.84 1.33
C THR A 6 -10.16 -4.14 0.85
N THR A 7 -11.12 -3.27 1.14
CA THR A 7 -12.54 -3.43 0.75
C THR A 7 -12.87 -2.73 -0.56
N ARG A 8 -12.01 -1.82 -1.03
CA ARG A 8 -12.17 -1.03 -2.24
C ARG A 8 -10.82 -0.75 -2.89
N ASP A 9 -10.85 -0.34 -4.15
CA ASP A 9 -9.68 0.25 -4.81
C ASP A 9 -9.31 1.56 -4.10
N LEU A 10 -8.01 1.76 -3.89
CA LEU A 10 -7.44 2.98 -3.31
C LEU A 10 -6.58 3.66 -4.34
N GLU A 11 -6.71 4.99 -4.43
CA GLU A 11 -5.81 5.86 -5.17
C GLU A 11 -5.32 6.96 -4.23
N PHE A 12 -4.01 7.12 -4.10
CA PHE A 12 -3.44 8.12 -3.19
C PHE A 12 -2.05 8.58 -3.63
N MET A 13 -1.59 9.67 -3.02
CA MET A 13 -0.25 10.20 -3.20
C MET A 13 0.68 9.72 -2.09
N PHE A 14 1.64 8.86 -2.42
CA PHE A 14 2.68 8.47 -1.49
C PHE A 14 3.81 9.52 -1.46
N GLN A 15 4.06 10.08 -0.27
CA GLN A 15 5.05 11.13 0.00
C GLN A 15 4.94 12.38 -0.91
N GLY A 16 3.78 12.63 -1.51
CA GLY A 16 3.58 13.73 -2.46
C GLY A 16 4.30 13.55 -3.82
N LEU A 17 4.82 12.35 -4.11
CA LEU A 17 5.65 12.09 -5.30
C LEU A 17 5.04 11.02 -6.22
N HIS A 18 4.41 10.00 -5.65
CA HIS A 18 3.94 8.83 -6.41
C HIS A 18 2.44 8.69 -6.32
N HIS A 19 1.78 8.65 -7.48
CA HIS A 19 0.40 8.21 -7.58
C HIS A 19 0.40 6.69 -7.43
N CYS A 20 -0.13 6.21 -6.32
CA CYS A 20 -0.21 4.80 -5.98
C CYS A 20 -1.64 4.30 -6.14
N ARG A 21 -1.78 3.07 -6.62
CA ARG A 21 -3.05 2.35 -6.67
C ARG A 21 -2.94 1.02 -5.93
N VAL A 22 -3.96 0.69 -5.16
CA VAL A 22 -4.10 -0.61 -4.48
C VAL A 22 -5.47 -1.16 -4.81
N LYS A 23 -5.56 -2.42 -5.26
CA LYS A 23 -6.83 -3.04 -5.62
C LYS A 23 -7.62 -3.53 -4.41
N ALA A 24 -8.94 -3.57 -4.50
CA ALA A 24 -9.78 -4.28 -3.54
C ALA A 24 -9.33 -5.75 -3.40
N GLY A 25 -9.43 -6.29 -2.19
CA GLY A 25 -8.97 -7.64 -1.85
C GLY A 25 -7.46 -7.77 -1.64
N THR A 26 -6.69 -6.66 -1.72
CA THR A 26 -5.25 -6.68 -1.47
C THR A 26 -4.98 -7.05 0.00
N PRO A 27 -4.05 -7.98 0.29
CA PRO A 27 -3.66 -8.31 1.66
C PRO A 27 -3.11 -7.11 2.43
N VAL A 28 -3.57 -6.95 3.66
CA VAL A 28 -3.18 -5.87 4.56
C VAL A 28 -2.59 -6.45 5.85
N ARG A 29 -1.59 -5.76 6.42
CA ARG A 29 -1.02 -6.08 7.73
C ARG A 29 -1.27 -4.92 8.69
N TRP A 30 -1.49 -5.23 9.97
CA TRP A 30 -1.40 -4.23 11.03
C TRP A 30 0.06 -4.08 11.45
N GLN A 31 0.58 -2.87 11.48
CA GLN A 31 1.91 -2.55 12.01
C GLN A 31 1.77 -1.63 13.22
N SER A 32 2.54 -1.90 14.28
CA SER A 32 2.48 -1.17 15.55
C SER A 32 3.49 -0.01 15.67
N GLY A 33 4.24 0.31 14.60
CA GLY A 33 5.23 1.40 14.62
C GLY A 33 4.62 2.80 14.66
N GLY A 34 5.15 3.67 15.53
CA GLY A 34 4.68 5.06 15.68
C GLY A 34 3.29 5.15 16.29
N THR A 35 2.29 5.46 15.48
CA THR A 35 0.86 5.53 15.85
C THR A 35 0.09 4.23 15.64
N GLY A 36 0.71 3.24 14.97
CA GLY A 36 0.05 2.03 14.53
C GLY A 36 -0.96 2.27 13.40
N GLY A 37 -1.26 1.23 12.62
CA GLY A 37 -2.11 1.36 11.45
C GLY A 37 -1.99 0.19 10.48
N TYR A 38 -2.75 0.29 9.39
CA TYR A 38 -2.79 -0.72 8.35
C TYR A 38 -1.82 -0.39 7.23
N VAL A 39 -1.10 -1.41 6.76
CA VAL A 39 -0.09 -1.29 5.72
C VAL A 39 -0.25 -2.35 4.64
N VAL A 40 0.13 -1.99 3.42
CA VAL A 40 0.34 -2.90 2.30
C VAL A 40 1.83 -3.01 1.98
N GLU A 41 2.23 -4.14 1.40
CA GLU A 41 3.58 -4.28 0.86
C GLU A 41 3.69 -3.54 -0.48
N PRO A 42 4.85 -2.90 -0.78
CA PRO A 42 5.06 -2.22 -2.06
C PRO A 42 4.79 -3.10 -3.29
N ALA A 43 5.00 -4.42 -3.19
CA ALA A 43 4.71 -5.38 -4.25
C ALA A 43 3.22 -5.43 -4.69
N HIS A 44 2.31 -4.96 -3.84
CA HIS A 44 0.88 -4.87 -4.15
C HIS A 44 0.43 -3.48 -4.62
N VAL A 45 1.37 -2.56 -4.81
CA VAL A 45 1.08 -1.19 -5.26
C VAL A 45 1.36 -1.05 -6.75
N GLU A 46 0.33 -0.65 -7.49
CA GLU A 46 0.45 -0.29 -8.89
C GLU A 46 0.84 1.20 -9.01
N LEU A 47 1.76 1.49 -9.92
CA LEU A 47 2.10 2.85 -10.33
C LEU A 47 1.57 3.09 -11.74
N PRO A 48 1.12 4.32 -12.08
CA PRO A 48 0.76 4.64 -13.44
C PRO A 48 1.97 4.43 -14.36
N PRO A 49 1.76 4.08 -15.65
CA PRO A 49 2.84 3.79 -16.59
C PRO A 49 3.90 4.90 -16.68
N THR A 50 3.49 6.16 -16.51
CA THR A 50 4.36 7.35 -16.50
C THR A 50 5.30 7.44 -15.31
N GLN A 51 5.07 6.65 -14.25
CA GLN A 51 5.89 6.57 -13.03
C GLN A 51 6.51 5.18 -12.81
N ALA A 52 6.31 4.24 -13.74
CA ALA A 52 6.69 2.84 -13.56
C ALA A 52 8.21 2.56 -13.68
N ARG A 53 8.99 3.43 -14.36
CA ARG A 53 10.45 3.25 -14.53
C ARG A 53 11.19 4.59 -14.50
N GLY A 54 12.05 4.79 -13.50
CA GLY A 54 12.85 6.01 -13.33
C GLY A 54 13.65 6.02 -12.03
N ARG A 55 14.63 6.92 -11.92
CA ARG A 55 15.36 7.18 -10.68
C ARG A 55 14.43 7.97 -9.74
N GLY A 56 14.18 7.44 -8.54
CA GLY A 56 13.18 8.01 -7.62
C GLY A 56 11.75 7.48 -7.80
N THR A 57 11.57 6.25 -8.31
CA THR A 57 10.29 5.55 -8.23
C THR A 57 10.10 4.91 -6.84
N LEU A 58 8.88 4.49 -6.51
CA LEU A 58 8.60 3.66 -5.31
C LEU A 58 9.61 2.50 -5.17
N TRP A 59 10.04 1.92 -6.29
CA TRP A 59 11.03 0.84 -6.37
C TRP A 59 12.47 1.25 -6.01
N ALA A 60 12.84 2.52 -6.21
CA ALA A 60 14.11 3.04 -5.70
C ALA A 60 14.08 3.20 -4.16
N HIS A 61 12.88 3.38 -3.62
CA HIS A 61 12.59 3.49 -2.18
C HIS A 61 12.28 2.13 -1.52
N ASP A 62 12.08 1.06 -2.30
CA ASP A 62 11.82 -0.31 -1.84
C ASP A 62 12.97 -0.90 -1.00
N THR A 63 14.18 -0.34 -1.14
CA THR A 63 15.32 -0.67 -0.25
C THR A 63 15.20 -0.06 1.16
N HIS A 64 14.31 0.91 1.36
CA HIS A 64 14.17 1.68 2.60
C HIS A 64 12.78 1.57 3.24
N TYR A 65 11.72 1.36 2.46
CA TYR A 65 10.34 1.30 2.96
C TYR A 65 9.74 -0.09 2.75
N HIS A 66 9.62 -0.82 3.85
CA HIS A 66 9.01 -2.15 3.83
C HIS A 66 7.48 -2.13 3.76
N PHE A 67 6.84 -0.97 3.99
CA PHE A 67 5.40 -0.84 4.18
C PHE A 67 4.85 0.51 3.69
N ILE A 68 3.65 0.50 3.13
CA ILE A 68 2.90 1.71 2.74
C ILE A 68 1.61 1.76 3.56
N TRP A 69 1.46 2.81 4.35
CA TRP A 69 0.28 3.03 5.18
C TRP A 69 -0.94 3.36 4.33
N ILE A 70 -2.08 2.77 4.69
CA ILE A 70 -3.38 2.99 4.04
C ILE A 70 -4.45 3.37 5.06
N GLU A 71 -5.56 3.92 4.58
CA GLU A 71 -6.68 4.37 5.40
C GLU A 71 -7.38 3.18 6.07
N SER A 72 -7.66 3.29 7.37
CA SER A 72 -8.28 2.21 8.15
C SER A 72 -9.71 1.88 7.73
N ASP A 73 -10.44 2.85 7.18
CA ASP A 73 -11.82 2.68 6.70
C ASP A 73 -11.91 1.82 5.43
N ALA A 74 -10.78 1.59 4.76
CA ALA A 74 -10.65 0.77 3.58
C ALA A 74 -10.29 -0.69 3.89
N VAL A 75 -10.27 -1.12 5.17
CA VAL A 75 -9.78 -2.43 5.60
C VAL A 75 -10.87 -3.23 6.31
N ALA A 76 -10.98 -4.52 5.99
CA ALA A 76 -11.83 -5.48 6.68
C ALA A 76 -11.05 -6.76 7.02
N GLU A 77 -11.57 -7.55 7.97
CA GLU A 77 -11.08 -8.91 8.20
C GLU A 77 -11.39 -9.78 6.98
N ALA A 78 -10.45 -10.62 6.56
CA ALA A 78 -10.71 -11.56 5.47
C ALA A 78 -11.61 -12.68 5.99
N GLU A 79 -12.72 -12.93 5.30
CA GLU A 79 -13.57 -14.10 5.58
C GLU A 79 -12.79 -15.38 5.27
N GLY A 80 -12.82 -16.34 6.21
CA GLY A 80 -12.05 -17.59 6.17
C GLY A 80 -12.65 -18.68 5.31
#